data_AF-A0A4Z2ESG1-F1
#
_entry.id   AF-A0A4Z2ESG1-F1
#
_cell.length_a   1.000
_cell.length_b   1.000
_cell.length_c   1.000
_cell.angle_alpha   90.00
_cell.angle_beta   90.00
_cell.angle_gamma   90.00
#
_symmetry.space_group_name_H-M   'P 1'
#
loop_
_entity.id
_entity.type
_entity.pdbx_description
1 polymer ?
#
loop_
_entity_poly.entity_id
_entity_poly.type
_entity_poly.pdbx_seq_one_letter_code
_entity_poly.pdbx_strand_id
1 'polypeptide(L)'
;MATLKDITLRLKSIKNIQKITKSMKMVAAAKYARAERMLKPARVYGSGALALYEKAEIKAPEDKTAKHLLVGVTSDRGLCGAIHSGVAKAIKLEIANLTALGKEVMHIILNCKEIGRLPPSFGDASIVASELLNCGYEFDQGSVIYNKFRSVISYKTDRKPIFSNDTVANAGTAG
;
A
#
# COMPACT_ATOMS: atom_id res chain seq x y z
N MET A 1 11.10 -27.54 38.31
CA MET A 1 10.97 -26.33 39.15
C MET A 1 11.89 -25.28 38.57
N ALA A 2 11.42 -24.04 38.33
CA ALA A 2 12.28 -23.02 37.71
C ALA A 2 13.45 -22.69 38.64
N THR A 3 14.68 -22.79 38.15
CA THR A 3 15.86 -22.52 38.98
C THR A 3 16.14 -21.02 39.04
N LEU A 4 16.84 -20.59 40.10
CA LEU A 4 17.25 -19.19 40.28
C LEU A 4 18.15 -18.71 39.11
N LYS A 5 18.91 -19.64 38.52
CA LYS A 5 19.72 -19.42 37.31
C LYS A 5 18.85 -19.15 36.08
N ASP A 6 17.77 -19.90 35.88
CA ASP A 6 16.85 -19.71 34.75
C ASP A 6 16.14 -18.36 34.81
N ILE A 7 15.72 -17.96 36.01
CA ILE A 7 15.09 -16.64 36.24
C ILE A 7 16.09 -15.52 35.92
N THR A 8 17.34 -15.66 36.36
CA THR A 8 18.38 -14.66 36.12
C THR A 8 18.72 -14.53 34.62
N LEU A 9 18.80 -15.66 33.90
CA LEU A 9 19.01 -15.67 32.45
C LEU A 9 17.86 -14.98 31.71
N ARG A 10 16.60 -15.28 32.08
CA ARG A 10 15.42 -14.65 31.49
C ARG A 10 15.39 -13.14 31.74
N LEU A 11 15.71 -12.69 32.95
CA LEU A 11 15.82 -11.27 33.29
C LEU A 11 16.86 -10.54 32.44
N LYS A 12 18.04 -11.15 32.24
CA LYS A 12 19.09 -10.59 31.39
C LYS A 12 18.63 -10.46 29.94
N SER A 13 17.94 -11.48 29.41
CA SER A 13 17.36 -11.45 28.06
C SER A 13 16.33 -10.34 27.89
N ILE A 14 15.38 -10.22 28.82
CA ILE A 14 14.33 -9.17 28.77
C ILE A 14 14.95 -7.77 28.84
N LYS A 15 15.95 -7.55 29.71
CA LYS A 15 16.67 -6.27 29.79
C LYS A 15 17.39 -5.93 28.49
N ASN A 16 17.94 -6.91 27.79
CA ASN A 16 18.56 -6.70 26.48
C ASN A 16 17.52 -6.35 25.41
N ILE A 17 16.40 -7.08 25.36
CA ILE A 17 15.29 -6.79 24.45
C ILE A 17 14.73 -5.37 24.70
N GLN A 18 14.62 -4.95 25.95
CA GLN A 18 14.20 -3.59 26.32
C GLN A 18 15.14 -2.52 25.77
N LYS A 19 16.47 -2.73 25.85
CA LYS A 19 17.46 -1.80 25.27
C LYS A 19 17.34 -1.74 23.75
N ILE A 20 17.22 -2.89 23.09
CA ILE A 20 17.10 -2.97 21.62
C ILE A 20 15.84 -2.25 21.14
N THR A 21 14.69 -2.51 21.76
CA THR A 21 13.41 -1.87 21.38
C THR A 21 13.43 -0.37 21.65
N LYS A 22 14.07 0.10 22.74
CA LYS A 22 14.25 1.53 23.01
C LYS A 22 15.09 2.22 21.92
N SER A 23 16.20 1.61 21.51
CA SER A 23 17.02 2.13 20.41
C SER A 23 16.26 2.11 19.08
N MET A 24 15.55 1.02 18.77
CA MET A 24 14.72 0.92 17.56
C MET A 24 13.63 1.99 17.52
N LYS A 25 13.00 2.32 18.66
CA LYS A 25 12.02 3.41 18.76
C LYS A 25 12.62 4.75 18.32
N MET A 26 13.83 5.08 18.78
CA MET A 26 14.51 6.33 18.42
C MET A 26 14.86 6.38 16.93
N VAL A 27 15.35 5.26 16.37
CA VAL A 27 15.65 5.14 14.93
C VAL A 27 14.37 5.27 14.10
N ALA A 28 13.27 4.63 14.51
CA ALA A 28 11.99 4.71 13.84
C ALA A 28 11.41 6.12 13.88
N ALA A 29 11.54 6.84 15.00
CA ALA A 29 11.11 8.23 15.12
C ALA A 29 11.84 9.15 14.12
N ALA A 30 13.16 9.00 13.98
CA ALA A 30 13.92 9.77 13.00
C ALA A 30 13.50 9.46 11.55
N LYS A 31 13.26 8.18 11.23
CA LYS A 31 12.76 7.77 9.90
C LYS A 31 11.36 8.30 9.61
N TYR A 32 10.46 8.27 10.61
CA TYR A 32 9.13 8.85 10.51
C TYR A 32 9.20 10.35 10.20
N ALA A 33 10.01 11.12 10.94
CA ALA A 33 10.15 12.55 10.72
C ALA A 33 10.71 12.89 9.32
N ARG A 34 11.52 12.01 8.73
CA ARG A 34 11.96 12.13 7.33
C ARG A 34 10.80 11.83 6.36
N ALA A 35 10.10 10.73 6.57
CA ALA A 35 8.98 10.32 5.71
C ALA A 35 7.83 11.32 5.72
N GLU A 36 7.51 11.91 6.87
CA GLU A 36 6.47 12.94 6.98
C GLU A 36 6.81 14.19 6.15
N ARG A 37 8.07 14.62 6.16
CA ARG A 37 8.54 15.74 5.33
C ARG A 37 8.42 15.46 3.84
N MET A 38 8.69 14.22 3.41
CA MET A 38 8.57 13.80 2.01
C MET A 38 7.11 13.61 1.57
N LEU A 39 6.23 13.21 2.50
CA LEU A 39 4.83 12.95 2.19
C LEU A 39 4.03 14.23 1.90
N LYS A 40 4.34 15.34 2.57
CA LYS A 40 3.63 16.63 2.40
C LYS A 40 3.59 17.10 0.93
N PRO A 41 4.72 17.24 0.21
CA PRO A 41 4.70 17.64 -1.20
C PRO A 41 4.07 16.57 -2.10
N ALA A 42 4.33 15.27 -1.83
CA ALA A 42 3.76 14.18 -2.62
C ALA A 42 2.22 14.14 -2.56
N ARG A 43 1.61 14.52 -1.43
CA ARG A 43 0.14 14.60 -1.30
C ARG A 43 -0.46 15.64 -2.24
N VAL A 44 0.17 16.80 -2.39
CA VAL A 44 -0.32 17.87 -3.28
C VAL A 44 -0.31 17.41 -4.73
N TYR A 45 0.76 16.72 -5.14
CA TYR A 45 0.84 16.10 -6.47
C TYR A 45 -0.31 15.09 -6.70
N GLY A 46 -0.54 14.20 -5.73
CA GLY A 46 -1.62 13.22 -5.81
C GLY A 46 -3.03 13.82 -5.82
N SER A 47 -3.27 14.96 -5.15
CA SER A 47 -4.56 15.66 -5.24
C SER A 47 -4.79 16.33 -6.60
N GLY A 48 -3.73 16.88 -7.22
CA GLY A 48 -3.84 17.47 -8.56
C GLY A 48 -4.24 16.43 -9.61
N ALA A 49 -3.63 15.24 -9.55
CA ALA A 49 -4.01 14.14 -10.44
C ALA A 49 -5.48 13.72 -10.22
N LEU A 50 -5.96 13.68 -8.97
CA LEU A 50 -7.32 13.26 -8.65
C LEU A 50 -8.38 14.27 -9.12
N ALA A 51 -8.08 15.57 -9.06
CA ALA A 51 -8.96 16.62 -9.55
C ALA A 51 -9.23 16.52 -11.05
N LEU A 52 -8.30 15.97 -11.83
CA LEU A 52 -8.51 15.67 -13.25
C LEU A 52 -9.57 14.58 -13.42
N TYR A 53 -9.45 13.46 -12.69
CA TYR A 53 -10.40 12.36 -12.74
C TYR A 53 -11.81 12.79 -12.32
N GLU A 54 -11.93 13.63 -11.29
CA GLU A 54 -13.22 14.14 -10.83
C GLU A 54 -13.88 15.06 -11.87
N LYS A 55 -13.12 15.97 -12.49
CA LYS A 55 -13.66 16.89 -13.51
C LYS A 55 -14.01 16.20 -14.82
N ALA A 56 -13.25 15.18 -15.20
CA ALA A 56 -13.48 14.41 -16.42
C ALA A 56 -14.54 13.30 -16.23
N GLU A 57 -15.14 13.19 -15.04
CA GLU A 57 -16.14 12.17 -14.68
C GLU A 57 -15.79 10.74 -15.13
N ILE A 58 -14.51 10.38 -15.05
CA ILE A 58 -14.04 9.06 -15.47
C ILE A 58 -14.64 8.01 -14.51
N LYS A 59 -15.62 7.27 -15.00
CA LYS A 59 -16.34 6.23 -14.26
C LYS A 59 -15.84 4.85 -14.66
N ALA A 60 -16.02 3.90 -13.75
CA ALA A 60 -15.77 2.51 -14.07
C ALA A 60 -16.76 2.05 -15.15
N PRO A 61 -16.32 1.24 -16.13
CA PRO A 61 -17.24 0.56 -17.04
C PRO A 61 -18.27 -0.25 -16.24
N GLU A 62 -19.54 -0.17 -16.63
CA GLU A 62 -20.62 -0.95 -16.00
C GLU A 62 -20.59 -2.43 -16.41
N ASP A 63 -19.68 -2.81 -17.31
CA ASP A 63 -19.59 -4.15 -17.87
C ASP A 63 -19.29 -5.20 -16.81
N LYS A 64 -20.12 -6.26 -16.81
CA LYS A 64 -20.00 -7.39 -15.89
C LYS A 64 -18.79 -8.28 -16.17
N THR A 65 -18.20 -8.18 -17.36
CA THR A 65 -17.01 -8.93 -17.79
C THR A 65 -15.71 -8.15 -17.60
N ALA A 66 -15.75 -6.96 -16.97
CA ALA A 66 -14.58 -6.12 -16.80
C ALA A 66 -13.48 -6.84 -15.98
N LYS A 67 -12.27 -6.87 -16.53
CA LYS A 67 -11.09 -7.41 -15.84
C LYS A 67 -10.59 -6.41 -14.82
N HIS A 68 -10.43 -6.85 -13.58
CA HIS A 68 -10.04 -6.00 -12.46
C HIS A 68 -8.61 -6.27 -12.01
N LEU A 69 -7.81 -5.21 -11.85
CA LEU A 69 -6.44 -5.29 -11.31
C LEU A 69 -6.39 -4.73 -9.88
N LEU A 70 -6.04 -5.56 -8.91
CA LEU A 70 -5.80 -5.13 -7.53
C LEU A 70 -4.30 -5.00 -7.25
N VAL A 71 -3.86 -3.82 -6.83
CA VAL A 71 -2.46 -3.54 -6.51
C VAL A 71 -2.32 -3.25 -5.02
N GLY A 72 -1.72 -4.17 -4.26
CA GLY A 72 -1.46 -3.99 -2.83
C GLY A 72 -0.10 -3.37 -2.57
N VAL A 73 -0.02 -2.23 -1.88
CA VAL A 73 1.27 -1.59 -1.54
C VAL A 73 1.68 -1.94 -0.10
N THR A 74 2.81 -2.60 0.03
CA THR A 74 3.39 -3.04 1.31
C THR A 74 4.92 -2.89 1.32
N SER A 75 5.57 -3.20 2.45
CA SER A 75 7.03 -3.16 2.59
C SER A 75 7.59 -4.48 3.11
N ASP A 76 8.91 -4.65 3.00
CA ASP A 76 9.64 -5.85 3.39
C ASP A 76 9.95 -5.94 4.90
N ARG A 77 9.83 -4.83 5.63
CA ARG A 77 10.15 -4.80 7.07
C ARG A 77 9.00 -5.30 7.94
N GLY A 78 9.33 -6.22 8.85
CA GLY A 78 8.46 -6.69 9.93
C GLY A 78 8.45 -5.78 11.16
N LEU A 79 7.90 -6.28 12.28
CA LEU A 79 7.73 -5.55 13.54
C LEU A 79 6.95 -4.22 13.42
N CYS A 80 6.05 -4.17 12.44
CA CYS A 80 5.25 -2.99 12.08
C CYS A 80 3.77 -3.10 12.51
N GLY A 81 3.44 -4.08 13.36
CA GLY A 81 2.06 -4.35 13.77
C GLY A 81 1.21 -4.91 12.62
N ALA A 82 -0.03 -4.44 12.49
CA ALA A 82 -1.02 -4.98 11.55
C ALA A 82 -0.99 -4.35 10.14
N ILE A 83 0.06 -3.62 9.78
CA ILE A 83 0.16 -2.87 8.52
C ILE A 83 0.01 -3.79 7.30
N HIS A 84 0.75 -4.89 7.26
CA HIS A 84 0.76 -5.85 6.14
C HIS A 84 -0.50 -6.70 6.13
N SER A 85 -0.88 -7.23 7.29
CA SER A 85 -2.06 -8.07 7.43
C SER A 85 -3.35 -7.31 7.11
N GLY A 86 -3.40 -5.99 7.39
CA GLY A 86 -4.53 -5.13 7.05
C GLY A 86 -4.75 -5.03 5.53
N VAL A 87 -3.67 -4.79 4.78
CA VAL A 87 -3.72 -4.75 3.30
C VAL A 87 -4.10 -6.12 2.73
N ALA A 88 -3.48 -7.21 3.22
CA ALA A 88 -3.80 -8.55 2.75
C ALA A 88 -5.28 -8.93 3.00
N LYS A 89 -5.84 -8.57 4.16
CA LYS A 89 -7.26 -8.78 4.47
C LYS A 89 -8.17 -7.95 3.56
N ALA A 90 -7.82 -6.69 3.30
CA ALA A 90 -8.59 -5.83 2.41
C ALA A 90 -8.59 -6.35 0.97
N ILE A 91 -7.45 -6.81 0.46
CA ILE A 91 -7.34 -7.45 -0.87
C ILE A 91 -8.22 -8.71 -0.92
N LYS A 92 -8.11 -9.59 0.09
CA LYS A 92 -8.91 -10.82 0.12
C LYS A 92 -10.41 -10.56 0.13
N LEU A 93 -10.85 -9.54 0.88
CA LEU A 93 -12.25 -9.12 0.91
C LEU A 93 -12.69 -8.59 -0.47
N GLU A 94 -11.86 -7.77 -1.11
CA GLU A 94 -12.20 -7.19 -2.41
C GLU A 94 -12.24 -8.24 -3.51
N ILE A 95 -11.32 -9.21 -3.50
CA ILE A 95 -11.37 -10.36 -4.41
C ILE A 95 -12.70 -11.10 -4.23
N ALA A 96 -13.09 -11.43 -2.99
CA ALA A 96 -14.35 -12.13 -2.74
C ALA A 96 -15.57 -11.35 -3.25
N ASN A 97 -15.60 -10.02 -3.05
CA ASN A 97 -16.67 -9.16 -3.54
C ASN A 97 -16.73 -9.12 -5.08
N LEU A 98 -15.59 -8.93 -5.73
CA LEU A 98 -15.50 -8.84 -7.19
C LEU A 98 -15.80 -10.18 -7.87
N THR A 99 -15.35 -11.29 -7.29
CA THR A 99 -15.68 -12.64 -7.78
C THR A 99 -17.17 -12.94 -7.59
N ALA A 100 -17.80 -12.50 -6.50
CA ALA A 100 -19.25 -12.62 -6.30
C ALA A 100 -20.06 -11.82 -7.34
N LEU A 101 -19.49 -10.73 -7.86
CA LEU A 101 -20.06 -9.93 -8.96
C LEU A 101 -19.77 -10.55 -10.35
N GLY A 102 -19.04 -11.67 -10.42
CA GLY A 102 -18.70 -12.35 -11.67
C GLY A 102 -17.51 -11.74 -12.44
N LYS A 103 -16.74 -10.83 -11.82
CA LYS A 103 -15.59 -10.19 -12.47
C LYS A 103 -14.32 -11.03 -12.34
N GLU A 104 -13.50 -11.05 -13.37
CA GLU A 104 -12.15 -11.63 -13.32
C GLU A 104 -11.20 -10.70 -12.57
N VAL A 105 -10.45 -11.24 -11.61
CA VAL A 105 -9.58 -10.43 -10.74
C VAL A 105 -8.16 -10.95 -10.78
N MET A 106 -7.24 -10.10 -11.24
CA MET A 106 -5.82 -10.28 -11.02
C MET A 106 -5.40 -9.42 -9.83
N HIS A 107 -4.57 -9.98 -8.93
CA HIS A 107 -4.01 -9.22 -7.82
C HIS A 107 -2.49 -9.30 -7.82
N ILE A 108 -1.84 -8.17 -7.55
CA ILE A 108 -0.40 -8.03 -7.47
C ILE A 108 -0.08 -7.36 -6.14
N ILE A 109 0.82 -7.99 -5.36
CA ILE A 109 1.32 -7.40 -4.13
C ILE A 109 2.68 -6.77 -4.44
N LEU A 110 2.70 -5.44 -4.42
CA LEU A 110 3.93 -4.68 -4.47
C LEU A 110 4.56 -4.67 -3.09
N ASN A 111 5.71 -5.32 -3.01
CA ASN A 111 6.58 -5.21 -1.86
C ASN A 111 7.74 -4.28 -2.22
N CYS A 112 7.69 -3.03 -1.77
CA CYS A 112 8.83 -2.16 -2.00
C CYS A 112 9.95 -2.53 -1.01
N LYS A 113 11.04 -3.04 -1.58
CA LYS A 113 12.21 -3.52 -0.85
C LYS A 113 13.03 -2.36 -0.32
N GLU A 114 13.72 -2.60 0.79
CA GLU A 114 14.60 -1.64 1.45
C GLU A 114 13.93 -0.33 1.91
N ILE A 115 12.60 -0.29 2.02
CA ILE A 115 11.88 0.88 2.54
C ILE A 115 12.37 1.15 3.97
N GLY A 116 13.06 2.28 4.13
CA GLY A 116 13.66 2.71 5.39
C GLY A 116 15.17 2.55 5.48
N ARG A 117 15.85 1.99 4.46
CA ARG A 117 17.28 2.24 4.21
C ARG A 117 17.40 3.42 3.23
N LEU A 118 16.72 3.31 2.09
CA LEU A 118 16.51 4.39 1.14
C LEU A 118 15.03 4.81 1.19
N PRO A 119 14.72 6.11 1.02
CA PRO A 119 13.34 6.54 0.87
C PRO A 119 12.82 6.15 -0.52
N PRO A 120 11.53 5.80 -0.66
CA PRO A 120 10.94 5.54 -1.97
C PRO A 120 11.01 6.80 -2.83
N SER A 121 11.34 6.61 -4.10
CA SER A 121 11.48 7.67 -5.10
C SER A 121 10.45 7.52 -6.22
N PHE A 122 10.31 8.57 -7.03
CA PHE A 122 9.46 8.49 -8.22
C PHE A 122 9.99 7.45 -9.23
N GLY A 123 11.31 7.26 -9.31
CA GLY A 123 11.90 6.23 -10.18
C GLY A 123 11.44 4.82 -9.83
N ASP A 124 11.32 4.52 -8.52
CA ASP A 124 10.80 3.22 -8.07
C ASP A 124 9.34 3.01 -8.51
N ALA A 125 8.54 4.08 -8.47
CA ALA A 125 7.16 4.05 -8.94
C ALA A 125 7.08 3.86 -10.46
N SER A 126 7.97 4.49 -11.23
CA SER A 126 8.03 4.33 -12.68
C SER A 126 8.39 2.91 -13.10
N ILE A 127 9.35 2.27 -12.42
CA ILE A 127 9.73 0.88 -12.71
C ILE A 127 8.53 -0.05 -12.51
N VAL A 128 7.81 0.12 -11.40
CA VAL A 128 6.61 -0.67 -11.12
C VAL A 128 5.51 -0.41 -12.15
N ALA A 129 5.28 0.84 -12.52
CA ALA A 129 4.29 1.20 -13.52
C ALA A 129 4.63 0.57 -14.89
N SER A 130 5.90 0.63 -15.32
CA SER A 130 6.36 -0.02 -16.55
C SER A 130 6.18 -1.53 -16.52
N GLU A 131 6.51 -2.18 -15.40
CA GLU A 131 6.35 -3.63 -15.26
C GLU A 131 4.87 -4.04 -15.30
N LEU A 132 3.98 -3.22 -14.70
CA LEU A 132 2.54 -3.42 -14.78
C LEU A 132 2.01 -3.27 -16.21
N LEU A 133 2.54 -2.33 -17.00
CA LEU A 133 2.17 -2.19 -18.42
C LEU A 133 2.71 -3.37 -19.25
N ASN A 134 3.88 -3.90 -18.91
CA ASN A 134 4.53 -4.98 -19.63
C ASN A 134 4.03 -6.38 -19.24
N CYS A 135 3.21 -6.52 -18.20
CA CYS A 135 2.75 -7.83 -17.72
C CYS A 135 1.77 -8.53 -18.69
N GLY A 136 1.33 -7.86 -19.75
CA GLY A 136 0.45 -8.41 -20.77
C GLY A 136 -0.99 -8.66 -20.29
N TYR A 137 -1.34 -8.24 -19.08
CA TYR A 137 -2.69 -8.31 -18.55
C TYR A 137 -3.46 -7.03 -18.87
N GLU A 138 -4.38 -7.11 -19.82
CA GLU A 138 -5.35 -6.05 -20.08
C GLU A 138 -6.38 -6.01 -18.95
N PHE A 139 -6.49 -4.86 -18.31
CA PHE A 139 -7.50 -4.58 -17.28
C PHE A 139 -8.27 -3.33 -17.68
N ASP A 140 -9.58 -3.33 -17.42
CA ASP A 140 -10.43 -2.17 -17.69
C ASP A 140 -10.46 -1.25 -16.47
N GLN A 141 -10.42 -1.85 -15.28
CA GLN A 141 -10.45 -1.16 -14.00
C GLN A 141 -9.40 -1.73 -13.07
N GLY A 142 -8.75 -0.85 -12.31
CA GLY A 142 -7.80 -1.21 -11.27
C GLY A 142 -8.11 -0.55 -9.93
N SER A 143 -7.50 -1.05 -8.87
CA SER A 143 -7.54 -0.41 -7.56
C SER A 143 -6.24 -0.63 -6.80
N VAL A 144 -5.62 0.46 -6.36
CA VAL A 144 -4.47 0.44 -5.45
C VAL A 144 -4.97 0.43 -4.03
N ILE A 145 -4.64 -0.62 -3.28
CA ILE A 145 -4.93 -0.77 -1.87
C ILE A 145 -3.67 -0.40 -1.09
N TYR A 146 -3.78 0.61 -0.23
CA TYR A 146 -2.64 1.11 0.55
C TYR A 146 -3.09 1.63 1.92
N ASN A 147 -2.13 1.80 2.83
CA ASN A 147 -2.41 2.37 4.14
C ASN A 147 -2.28 3.90 4.10
N LYS A 148 -3.41 4.60 4.17
CA LYS A 148 -3.48 6.05 4.28
C LYS A 148 -3.13 6.48 5.70
N PHE A 149 -2.02 7.20 5.82
CA PHE A 149 -1.58 7.80 7.10
C PHE A 149 -2.58 8.85 7.59
N ARG A 150 -3.10 8.67 8.83
CA ARG A 150 -3.98 9.62 9.51
C ARG A 150 -3.24 10.35 10.63
N SER A 151 -2.67 9.59 11.56
CA SER A 151 -1.92 10.12 12.70
C SER A 151 -0.82 9.13 13.09
N VAL A 152 0.05 9.53 14.03
CA VAL A 152 1.11 8.65 14.57
C VAL A 152 0.54 7.37 15.18
N ILE A 153 -0.72 7.40 15.63
CA ILE A 153 -1.40 6.28 16.29
C ILE A 153 -2.23 5.45 15.29
N SER A 154 -2.71 6.07 14.21
CA SER A 154 -3.72 5.46 13.34
C SER A 154 -3.44 5.62 11.85
N TYR A 155 -3.77 4.58 11.11
CA TYR A 155 -3.83 4.55 9.66
C TYR A 155 -5.16 3.93 9.24
N LYS A 156 -5.58 4.20 8.02
CA LYS A 156 -6.75 3.56 7.40
C LYS A 156 -6.31 2.90 6.10
N THR A 157 -6.60 1.61 5.96
CA THR A 157 -6.47 0.94 4.66
C THR A 157 -7.53 1.52 3.73
N ASP A 158 -7.08 2.15 2.66
CA ASP A 158 -7.92 2.87 1.70
C ASP A 158 -7.62 2.33 0.31
N ARG A 159 -8.56 2.55 -0.62
CA ARG A 159 -8.40 2.16 -2.02
C ARG A 159 -8.44 3.38 -2.92
N LYS A 160 -7.62 3.38 -3.96
CA LYS A 160 -7.65 4.39 -5.03
C LYS A 160 -7.91 3.70 -6.37
N PRO A 161 -8.91 4.13 -7.14
CA PRO A 161 -9.16 3.55 -8.46
C PRO A 161 -8.03 3.90 -9.43
N ILE A 162 -7.76 2.98 -10.35
CA ILE A 162 -6.96 3.18 -11.55
C ILE A 162 -7.86 2.82 -12.73
N PHE A 163 -7.73 3.55 -13.82
CA PHE A 163 -8.46 3.31 -15.05
C PHE A 163 -7.48 3.03 -16.18
N SER A 164 -7.87 2.17 -17.12
CA SER A 164 -7.10 1.90 -18.33
C SER A 164 -7.03 3.12 -19.26
N ASN A 165 -6.08 3.13 -20.19
CA ASN A 165 -6.00 4.23 -21.17
C ASN A 165 -7.28 4.34 -21.99
N ASP A 166 -7.91 3.22 -22.35
CA ASP A 166 -9.13 3.21 -23.16
C ASP A 166 -10.32 3.79 -22.38
N THR A 167 -10.44 3.47 -21.09
CA THR A 167 -11.50 4.04 -20.24
C THR A 167 -11.32 5.53 -20.00
N VAL A 168 -10.08 6.01 -19.90
CA VAL A 168 -9.77 7.44 -19.81
C VAL A 168 -10.05 8.15 -21.15
N ALA A 169 -9.71 7.55 -22.28
CA ALA A 169 -9.93 8.13 -23.61
C ALA A 169 -11.42 8.25 -23.96
N ASN A 170 -12.23 7.27 -23.55
CA ASN A 170 -13.67 7.23 -23.83
C ASN A 170 -14.53 8.08 -22.89
N ALA A 171 -13.97 8.59 -21.79
CA ALA A 171 -14.71 9.39 -20.81
C ALA A 171 -15.17 10.78 -21.34
N GLY A 172 -14.58 11.25 -22.45
CA GLY A 172 -14.91 12.55 -23.06
C GLY A 172 -15.85 12.51 -24.27
N THR A 173 -16.19 11.32 -24.79
CA THR A 173 -17.01 11.16 -26.01
C THR A 173 -18.47 10.79 -25.72
N ALA A 174 -18.82 10.57 -24.45
CA ALA A 174 -20.18 10.24 -24.00
C ALA A 174 -21.01 11.49 -23.59
N GLY A 175 -20.65 12.67 -24.13
CA GLY A 175 -21.36 13.94 -23.95
C GLY A 175 -22.00 14.41 -25.25
#